data_AF-A0A6C0HTE3-F1
#
_entry.id   AF-A0A6C0HTE3-F1
#
_cell.length_a   1.000
_cell.length_b   1.000
_cell.length_c   1.000
_cell.angle_alpha   90.00
_cell.angle_beta   90.00
_cell.angle_gamma   90.00
#
_symmetry.space_group_name_H-M   'P 1'
#
loop_
_entity.id
_entity.type
_entity.pdbx_description
1 polymer ?
#
loop_
_entity_poly.entity_id
_entity_poly.type
_entity_poly.pdbx_seq_one_letter_code
_entity_poly.pdbx_strand_id
1 'polypeptide(L)'
;MTGRADYIFDESKSQDNSLIEKWEKKMNRKKVHWTEENENILVEWCDIAQCYKWLNSRAHTKFSFMHAWFTIPTITFSTISGTASFAQTSLPLEYQTYAPMIIGTINILIGVLTTIQQYLKISELNESHRVSSISWDKFARNIRIELAKTPKERMDAGSFIKLCRQEFDRLMETSPSIPDVIVNEFINKFKGKTEEEQNNFKNLKKPDICDTITSVNETRHKWFLNDDIESNSDISSQDTINNDFEKDNKLSLTKIPLNILKRIKESGNSMFS
;
A
#
# COMPACT_ATOMS: atom_id res chain seq x y z
N MET A 1 -47.27 -38.10 44.67
CA MET A 1 -47.89 -37.69 43.38
C MET A 1 -47.97 -36.17 43.41
N THR A 2 -46.93 -35.48 42.93
CA THR A 2 -46.83 -34.86 41.58
C THR A 2 -47.95 -33.82 41.40
N GLY A 3 -47.73 -32.51 41.34
CA GLY A 3 -46.64 -31.74 40.75
C GLY A 3 -47.34 -30.62 39.97
N ARG A 4 -47.20 -29.36 40.38
CA ARG A 4 -47.73 -28.19 39.66
C ARG A 4 -47.01 -26.91 40.08
N ALA A 5 -45.70 -26.92 39.87
CA ALA A 5 -44.96 -25.72 39.52
C ALA A 5 -44.48 -25.92 38.08
N ASP A 6 -44.10 -24.85 37.41
CA ASP A 6 -43.68 -24.78 36.00
C ASP A 6 -44.82 -24.42 35.04
N TYR A 7 -44.48 -23.69 33.97
CA TYR A 7 -45.34 -23.10 32.92
C TYR A 7 -45.75 -21.62 33.01
N ILE A 8 -44.96 -20.72 33.63
CA ILE A 8 -45.07 -19.27 33.28
C ILE A 8 -43.70 -18.62 32.92
N PHE A 9 -42.55 -19.30 33.03
CA PHE A 9 -41.24 -18.66 32.92
C PHE A 9 -40.40 -18.97 31.66
N ASP A 10 -41.00 -19.46 30.56
CA ASP A 10 -40.23 -19.89 29.37
C ASP A 10 -40.63 -19.21 28.05
N GLU A 11 -41.81 -18.58 27.97
CA GLU A 11 -42.29 -17.97 26.73
C GLU A 11 -41.64 -16.60 26.44
N SER A 12 -41.33 -15.82 27.50
CA SER A 12 -40.69 -14.49 27.36
C SER A 12 -39.22 -14.56 26.91
N LYS A 13 -38.44 -15.55 27.39
CA LYS A 13 -37.05 -15.77 26.98
C LYS A 13 -36.94 -16.26 25.53
N SER A 14 -37.89 -17.06 25.08
CA SER A 14 -37.98 -17.54 23.69
C SER A 14 -38.31 -16.39 22.71
N GLN A 15 -39.26 -15.53 23.08
CA GLN A 15 -39.60 -14.34 22.29
C GLN A 15 -38.46 -13.32 22.25
N ASP A 16 -37.78 -13.05 23.37
CA ASP A 16 -36.63 -12.15 23.40
C ASP A 16 -35.45 -12.66 22.55
N ASN A 17 -35.14 -13.96 22.60
CA ASN A 17 -34.12 -14.56 21.73
C ASN A 17 -34.50 -14.47 20.25
N SER A 18 -35.77 -14.71 19.90
CA SER A 18 -36.25 -14.59 18.52
C SER A 18 -36.21 -13.14 18.02
N LEU A 19 -36.46 -12.17 18.90
CA LEU A 19 -36.35 -10.75 18.59
C LEU A 19 -34.88 -10.38 18.40
N ILE A 20 -34.00 -10.74 19.33
CA ILE A 20 -32.55 -10.50 19.23
C ILE A 20 -32.01 -11.10 17.93
N GLU A 21 -32.36 -12.34 17.58
CA GLU A 21 -31.93 -12.97 16.32
C GLU A 21 -32.49 -12.23 15.08
N LYS A 22 -33.72 -11.70 15.17
CA LYS A 22 -34.37 -10.92 14.12
C LYS A 22 -33.78 -9.50 14.01
N TRP A 23 -33.36 -8.89 15.12
CA TRP A 23 -32.64 -7.62 15.20
C TRP A 23 -31.21 -7.76 14.70
N GLU A 24 -30.50 -8.85 15.04
CA GLU A 24 -29.20 -9.22 14.49
C GLU A 24 -29.30 -9.46 12.98
N LYS A 25 -30.31 -10.23 12.50
CA LYS A 25 -30.60 -10.37 11.07
C LYS A 25 -30.94 -9.05 10.39
N LYS A 26 -31.58 -8.11 11.09
CA LYS A 26 -31.99 -6.80 10.54
C LYS A 26 -30.83 -5.81 10.50
N MET A 27 -29.94 -5.82 11.50
CA MET A 27 -28.68 -5.08 11.49
C MET A 27 -27.72 -5.61 10.41
N ASN A 28 -27.71 -6.93 10.20
CA ASN A 28 -26.93 -7.59 9.15
C ASN A 28 -27.53 -7.45 7.72
N ARG A 29 -28.57 -6.61 7.55
CA ARG A 29 -29.31 -6.40 6.28
C ARG A 29 -29.22 -4.99 5.71
N LYS A 30 -28.48 -4.06 6.31
CA LYS A 30 -28.11 -2.84 5.58
C LYS A 30 -27.02 -3.23 4.59
N LYS A 31 -27.44 -3.70 3.41
CA LYS A 31 -26.55 -3.89 2.28
C LYS A 31 -25.87 -2.55 2.03
N VAL A 32 -24.55 -2.53 2.14
CA VAL A 32 -23.78 -1.33 1.84
C VAL A 32 -23.67 -1.30 0.33
N HIS A 33 -24.25 -0.26 -0.26
CA HIS A 33 -24.16 -0.08 -1.71
C HIS A 33 -22.75 0.34 -2.09
N TRP A 34 -22.33 -0.06 -3.28
CA TRP A 34 -21.10 0.40 -3.89
C TRP A 34 -21.20 1.91 -4.14
N THR A 35 -20.30 2.67 -3.55
CA THR A 35 -20.12 4.12 -3.78
C THR A 35 -18.72 4.33 -4.36
N GLU A 36 -18.50 5.47 -5.01
CA GLU A 36 -17.20 5.79 -5.61
C GLU A 36 -16.08 5.83 -4.56
N GLU A 37 -16.38 6.29 -3.34
CA GLU A 37 -15.41 6.31 -2.23
C GLU A 37 -14.98 4.90 -1.82
N ASN A 38 -15.94 3.97 -1.76
CA ASN A 38 -15.69 2.57 -1.44
C ASN A 38 -14.82 1.87 -2.49
N GLU A 39 -15.04 2.19 -3.77
CA GLU A 39 -14.21 1.68 -4.87
C GLU A 39 -12.80 2.28 -4.83
N ASN A 40 -12.69 3.59 -4.59
CA ASN A 40 -11.41 4.28 -4.47
C ASN A 40 -10.54 3.67 -3.37
N ILE A 41 -11.07 3.38 -2.19
CA ILE A 41 -10.34 2.70 -1.10
C ILE A 41 -9.73 1.37 -1.57
N LEU A 42 -10.50 0.57 -2.32
CA LEU A 42 -10.02 -0.72 -2.83
C LEU A 42 -8.96 -0.55 -3.92
N VAL A 43 -9.11 0.46 -4.78
CA VAL A 43 -8.08 0.81 -5.77
C VAL A 43 -6.77 1.18 -5.06
N GLU A 44 -6.81 2.01 -4.03
CA GLU A 44 -5.62 2.37 -3.24
C GLU A 44 -4.96 1.14 -2.62
N TRP A 45 -5.75 0.24 -2.01
CA TRP A 45 -5.22 -1.01 -1.45
C TRP A 45 -4.65 -1.94 -2.52
N CYS A 46 -5.24 -1.98 -3.72
CA CYS A 46 -4.72 -2.74 -4.84
C CYS A 46 -3.36 -2.20 -5.31
N ASP A 47 -3.21 -0.90 -5.39
CA ASP A 47 -1.97 -0.24 -5.80
C ASP A 47 -0.83 -0.43 -4.79
N ILE A 48 -1.14 -0.28 -3.51
CA ILE A 48 -0.22 -0.57 -2.41
C ILE A 48 0.21 -2.04 -2.47
N ALA A 49 -0.74 -2.96 -2.67
CA ALA A 49 -0.45 -4.39 -2.77
C ALA A 49 0.44 -4.75 -3.97
N GLN A 50 0.28 -4.07 -5.10
CA GLN A 50 1.16 -4.25 -6.26
C GLN A 50 2.60 -3.80 -5.98
N CYS A 51 2.77 -2.68 -5.26
CA CYS A 51 4.08 -2.23 -4.83
C CYS A 51 4.73 -3.27 -3.91
N TYR A 52 4.01 -3.75 -2.90
CA TYR A 52 4.52 -4.78 -2.00
C TYR A 52 4.85 -6.09 -2.70
N LYS A 53 4.04 -6.52 -3.68
CA LYS A 53 4.35 -7.66 -4.53
C LYS A 53 5.69 -7.44 -5.23
N TRP A 54 5.88 -6.30 -5.87
CA TRP A 54 7.12 -6.01 -6.61
C TRP A 54 8.34 -6.03 -5.69
N LEU A 55 8.24 -5.35 -4.54
CA LEU A 55 9.33 -5.26 -3.56
C LEU A 55 9.72 -6.64 -3.03
N ASN A 56 8.74 -7.45 -2.63
CA ASN A 56 8.98 -8.80 -2.13
C ASN A 56 9.51 -9.75 -3.21
N SER A 57 9.01 -9.65 -4.44
CA SER A 57 9.52 -10.43 -5.57
C SER A 57 10.99 -10.10 -5.87
N ARG A 58 11.34 -8.81 -5.79
CA ARG A 58 12.72 -8.37 -5.98
C ARG A 58 13.64 -8.84 -4.85
N ALA A 59 13.17 -8.77 -3.61
CA ALA A 59 13.87 -9.30 -2.44
C ALA A 59 14.12 -10.80 -2.55
N HIS A 60 13.11 -11.58 -2.92
CA HIS A 60 13.24 -13.01 -3.17
C HIS A 60 14.35 -13.32 -4.19
N THR A 61 14.38 -12.59 -5.32
CA THR A 61 15.42 -12.80 -6.34
C THR A 61 16.83 -12.54 -5.78
N LYS A 62 16.99 -11.48 -4.98
CA LYS A 62 18.28 -11.11 -4.37
C LYS A 62 18.73 -12.13 -3.34
N PHE A 63 17.83 -12.56 -2.44
CA PHE A 63 18.15 -13.55 -1.41
C PHE A 63 18.38 -14.94 -2.00
N SER A 64 17.70 -15.32 -3.08
CA SER A 64 17.97 -16.55 -3.82
C SER A 64 19.39 -16.56 -4.41
N PHE A 65 19.83 -15.44 -5.00
CA PHE A 65 21.20 -15.31 -5.50
C PHE A 65 22.23 -15.38 -4.36
N MET A 66 22.01 -14.65 -3.25
CA MET A 66 22.88 -14.71 -2.09
C MET A 66 22.94 -16.12 -1.50
N HIS A 67 21.82 -16.83 -1.41
CA HIS A 67 21.77 -18.21 -0.95
C HIS A 67 22.67 -19.11 -1.80
N ALA A 68 22.53 -19.03 -3.13
CA ALA A 68 23.38 -19.79 -4.04
C ALA A 68 24.86 -19.43 -3.91
N TRP A 69 25.17 -18.14 -3.73
CA TRP A 69 26.54 -17.66 -3.55
C TRP A 69 27.23 -18.19 -2.29
N PHE A 70 26.50 -18.43 -1.19
CA PHE A 70 27.06 -19.07 0.00
C PHE A 70 27.10 -20.60 -0.13
N THR A 71 26.05 -21.21 -0.69
CA THR A 71 25.91 -22.67 -0.75
C THR A 71 26.91 -23.30 -1.73
N ILE A 72 27.07 -22.74 -2.94
CA ILE A 72 27.90 -23.36 -3.99
C ILE A 72 29.39 -23.45 -3.59
N PRO A 73 30.05 -22.38 -3.09
CA PRO A 73 31.44 -22.48 -2.64
C PRO A 73 31.60 -23.40 -1.45
N THR A 74 30.65 -23.39 -0.51
CA THR A 74 30.66 -24.27 0.67
C THR A 74 30.64 -25.74 0.26
N ILE A 75 29.75 -26.13 -0.67
CA ILE A 75 29.70 -27.50 -1.21
C ILE A 75 31.00 -27.83 -1.94
N THR A 76 31.47 -26.94 -2.81
CA THR A 76 32.67 -27.17 -3.63
C THR A 76 33.91 -27.39 -2.75
N PHE A 77 34.14 -26.52 -1.77
CA PHE A 77 35.23 -26.67 -0.82
C PHE A 77 35.07 -27.91 0.07
N SER A 78 33.84 -28.24 0.48
CA SER A 78 33.57 -29.45 1.25
C SER A 78 33.90 -30.71 0.45
N THR A 79 33.55 -30.76 -0.83
CA THR A 79 33.89 -31.89 -1.70
C THR A 79 35.40 -31.98 -1.92
N ILE A 80 36.07 -30.87 -2.23
CA ILE A 80 37.53 -30.84 -2.43
C ILE A 80 38.26 -31.27 -1.15
N SER A 81 37.88 -30.72 0.01
CA SER A 81 38.46 -31.06 1.30
C SER A 81 38.22 -32.53 1.67
N GLY A 82 37.00 -33.04 1.42
CA GLY A 82 36.66 -34.44 1.65
C GLY A 82 37.49 -35.40 0.78
N THR A 83 37.62 -35.11 -0.51
CA THR A 83 38.46 -35.91 -1.42
C THR A 83 39.94 -35.81 -1.06
N ALA A 84 40.44 -34.61 -0.73
CA ALA A 84 41.83 -34.40 -0.31
C ALA A 84 42.18 -35.15 0.98
N SER A 85 41.24 -35.19 1.93
CA SER A 85 41.36 -35.97 3.17
C SER A 85 41.45 -37.47 2.89
N PHE A 86 40.59 -37.99 2.01
CA PHE A 86 40.61 -39.40 1.61
C PHE A 86 41.88 -39.79 0.84
N ALA A 87 42.34 -38.92 -0.07
CA ALA A 87 43.51 -39.19 -0.92
C ALA A 87 44.85 -38.83 -0.26
N GLN A 88 44.85 -38.36 0.99
CA GLN A 88 46.04 -37.82 1.65
C GLN A 88 47.21 -38.81 1.67
N THR A 89 46.94 -40.09 1.94
CA THR A 89 47.95 -41.14 2.00
C THR A 89 48.53 -41.51 0.62
N SER A 90 47.81 -41.17 -0.45
CA SER A 90 48.23 -41.41 -1.82
C SER A 90 49.13 -40.29 -2.37
N LEU A 91 49.31 -39.19 -1.63
CA LEU A 91 50.20 -38.09 -2.01
C LEU A 91 51.68 -38.43 -1.73
N PRO A 92 52.65 -37.87 -2.47
CA PRO A 92 54.07 -38.03 -2.18
C PRO A 92 54.44 -37.59 -0.75
N LEU A 93 55.44 -38.23 -0.15
CA LEU A 93 55.83 -38.05 1.26
C LEU A 93 56.12 -36.57 1.62
N GLU A 94 56.63 -35.79 0.67
CA GLU A 94 56.94 -34.37 0.83
C GLU A 94 55.68 -33.51 1.09
N TYR A 95 54.52 -33.88 0.55
CA TYR A 95 53.27 -33.13 0.69
C TYR A 95 52.38 -33.64 1.82
N GLN A 96 52.59 -34.88 2.30
CA GLN A 96 51.78 -35.49 3.35
C GLN A 96 51.83 -34.71 4.68
N THR A 97 52.93 -34.03 4.97
CA THR A 97 53.08 -33.20 6.17
C THR A 97 52.26 -31.91 6.12
N TYR A 98 52.14 -31.29 4.93
CA TYR A 98 51.42 -30.03 4.75
C TYR A 98 49.92 -30.21 4.47
N ALA A 99 49.54 -31.36 3.90
CA ALA A 99 48.16 -31.64 3.51
C ALA A 99 47.14 -31.48 4.66
N PRO A 100 47.37 -32.00 5.89
CA PRO A 100 46.45 -31.78 7.03
C PRO A 100 46.22 -30.32 7.38
N MET A 101 47.27 -29.48 7.29
CA MET A 101 47.18 -28.07 7.65
C MET A 101 46.29 -27.30 6.68
N ILE A 102 46.44 -27.58 5.38
CA ILE A 102 45.63 -26.98 4.31
C ILE A 102 44.17 -27.45 4.43
N ILE A 103 43.95 -28.77 4.59
CA ILE A 103 42.61 -29.35 4.77
C ILE A 103 41.91 -28.76 6.00
N GLY A 104 42.63 -28.63 7.12
CA GLY A 104 42.11 -28.00 8.33
C GLY A 104 41.71 -26.55 8.12
N THR A 105 42.50 -25.78 7.37
CA THR A 105 42.20 -24.38 7.05
C THR A 105 40.93 -24.25 6.19
N ILE A 106 40.78 -25.08 5.16
CA ILE A 106 39.58 -25.12 4.31
C ILE A 106 38.34 -25.47 5.14
N ASN A 107 38.45 -26.43 6.06
CA ASN A 107 37.33 -26.81 6.93
C ASN A 107 36.90 -25.69 7.87
N ILE A 108 37.84 -24.90 8.41
CA ILE A 108 37.52 -23.72 9.21
C ILE A 108 36.80 -22.68 8.34
N LEU A 109 37.27 -22.42 7.11
CA LEU A 109 36.61 -21.48 6.18
C LEU A 109 35.18 -21.92 5.84
N ILE A 110 34.97 -23.21 5.56
CA ILE A 110 33.62 -23.79 5.33
C ILE A 110 32.73 -23.56 6.56
N GLY A 111 33.26 -23.80 7.76
CA GLY A 111 32.54 -23.59 9.02
C GLY A 111 32.13 -22.12 9.22
N VAL A 112 33.04 -21.18 8.98
CA VAL A 112 32.75 -19.74 9.06
C VAL A 112 31.72 -19.32 8.01
N LEU A 113 31.85 -19.78 6.77
CA LEU A 113 30.87 -19.49 5.71
C LEU A 113 29.47 -20.01 6.06
N THR A 114 29.38 -21.25 6.54
CA THR A 114 28.12 -21.89 6.91
C THR A 114 27.47 -21.20 8.11
N THR A 115 28.25 -20.84 9.13
CA THR A 115 27.75 -20.14 10.33
C THR A 115 27.23 -18.75 10.00
N ILE A 116 27.92 -17.98 9.13
CA ILE A 116 27.42 -16.69 8.64
C ILE A 116 26.12 -16.87 7.84
N GLN A 117 26.04 -17.88 6.96
CA GLN A 117 24.84 -18.17 6.18
C GLN A 117 23.63 -18.49 7.08
N GLN A 118 23.84 -19.29 8.13
CA GLN A 118 22.81 -19.64 9.11
C GLN A 118 22.39 -18.44 9.96
N TYR A 119 23.35 -17.64 10.42
CA TYR A 119 23.09 -16.43 11.20
C TYR A 119 22.27 -15.40 10.42
N LEU A 120 22.59 -15.19 9.14
CA LEU A 120 21.85 -14.28 8.26
C LEU A 120 20.48 -14.83 7.82
N LYS A 121 20.16 -16.09 8.16
CA LYS A 121 18.87 -16.74 7.85
C LYS A 121 18.43 -16.59 6.39
N ILE A 122 19.40 -16.62 5.46
CA ILE A 122 19.17 -16.27 4.04
C ILE A 122 18.07 -17.15 3.43
N SER A 123 18.04 -18.44 3.76
CA SER A 123 17.03 -19.37 3.25
C SER A 123 15.63 -19.09 3.79
N GLU A 124 15.52 -18.79 5.08
CA GLU A 124 14.24 -18.47 5.75
C GLU A 124 13.67 -17.17 5.17
N LEU A 125 14.51 -16.12 5.12
CA LEU A 125 14.11 -14.81 4.62
C LEU A 125 13.74 -14.85 3.13
N ASN A 126 14.47 -15.63 2.32
CA ASN A 126 14.16 -15.85 0.91
C ASN A 126 12.77 -16.43 0.71
N GLU A 127 12.41 -17.44 1.51
CA GLU A 127 11.11 -18.09 1.44
C GLU A 127 9.99 -17.18 1.94
N SER A 128 10.22 -16.43 3.04
CA SER A 128 9.27 -15.43 3.53
C SER A 128 8.94 -14.40 2.45
N HIS A 129 9.93 -13.83 1.77
CA HIS A 129 9.68 -12.89 0.67
C HIS A 129 8.93 -13.53 -0.51
N ARG A 130 9.22 -14.80 -0.84
CA ARG A 130 8.49 -15.54 -1.88
C ARG A 130 7.00 -15.67 -1.54
N VAL A 131 6.70 -16.12 -0.33
CA VAL A 131 5.33 -16.34 0.15
C VAL A 131 4.57 -15.02 0.25
N SER A 132 5.19 -13.97 0.76
CA SER A 132 4.58 -12.64 0.83
C SER A 132 4.29 -12.09 -0.57
N SER A 133 5.23 -12.20 -1.52
CA SER A 133 4.99 -11.76 -2.90
C SER A 133 3.78 -12.45 -3.54
N ILE A 134 3.60 -13.75 -3.32
CA ILE A 134 2.45 -14.51 -3.84
C ILE A 134 1.15 -14.07 -3.16
N SER A 135 1.20 -13.80 -1.86
CA SER A 135 0.01 -13.45 -1.07
C SER A 135 -0.48 -12.04 -1.43
N TRP A 136 0.43 -11.08 -1.60
CA TRP A 136 0.14 -9.75 -2.14
C TRP A 136 -0.44 -9.81 -3.56
N ASP A 137 0.10 -10.67 -4.41
CA ASP A 137 -0.41 -10.86 -5.78
C ASP A 137 -1.83 -11.45 -5.81
N LYS A 138 -2.15 -12.40 -4.91
CA LYS A 138 -3.50 -12.94 -4.76
C LYS A 138 -4.48 -11.86 -4.29
N PHE A 139 -4.10 -11.08 -3.29
CA PHE A 139 -4.91 -9.99 -2.77
C PHE A 139 -5.21 -8.93 -3.85
N ALA A 140 -4.18 -8.45 -4.55
CA ALA A 140 -4.35 -7.47 -5.63
C ALA A 140 -5.25 -8.00 -6.77
N ARG A 141 -5.08 -9.27 -7.16
CA ARG A 141 -5.95 -9.91 -8.18
C ARG A 141 -7.39 -10.04 -7.72
N ASN A 142 -7.62 -10.40 -6.46
CA ASN A 142 -8.97 -10.54 -5.91
C ASN A 142 -9.72 -9.20 -6.00
N ILE A 143 -9.08 -8.10 -5.59
CA ILE A 143 -9.66 -6.75 -5.71
C ILE A 143 -9.95 -6.40 -7.18
N ARG A 144 -9.00 -6.60 -8.09
CA ARG A 144 -9.20 -6.29 -9.52
C ARG A 144 -10.35 -7.06 -10.14
N ILE A 145 -10.47 -8.35 -9.83
CA ILE A 145 -11.55 -9.18 -10.35
C ILE A 145 -12.90 -8.67 -9.84
N GLU A 146 -12.98 -8.30 -8.55
CA GLU A 146 -14.22 -7.78 -7.99
C GLU A 146 -14.60 -6.41 -8.57
N LEU A 147 -13.63 -5.51 -8.74
CA LEU A 147 -13.85 -4.20 -9.36
C LEU A 147 -14.20 -4.31 -10.86
N ALA A 148 -13.70 -5.34 -11.56
CA ALA A 148 -14.01 -5.57 -12.98
C ALA A 148 -15.43 -6.10 -13.23
N LYS A 149 -16.11 -6.68 -12.22
CA LYS A 149 -17.49 -7.15 -12.35
C LYS A 149 -18.47 -5.99 -12.46
N THR A 150 -19.64 -6.22 -13.06
CA THR A 150 -20.73 -5.24 -13.04
C THR A 150 -21.28 -5.07 -11.62
N PRO A 151 -21.70 -3.86 -11.20
CA PRO A 151 -22.15 -3.60 -9.82
C PRO A 151 -23.28 -4.52 -9.32
N LYS A 152 -24.07 -5.11 -10.23
CA LYS A 152 -25.17 -6.03 -9.91
C LYS A 152 -24.71 -7.45 -9.59
N GLU A 153 -23.55 -7.86 -10.09
CA GLU A 153 -22.97 -9.19 -9.90
C GLU A 153 -21.93 -9.23 -8.78
N ARG A 154 -21.58 -8.06 -8.24
CA ARG A 154 -20.65 -7.91 -7.12
C ARG A 154 -21.27 -8.39 -5.82
N MET A 155 -20.39 -8.82 -4.92
CA MET A 155 -20.79 -9.04 -3.54
C MET A 155 -21.11 -7.72 -2.82
N ASP A 156 -21.71 -7.82 -1.63
CA ASP A 156 -21.99 -6.66 -0.79
C ASP A 156 -20.69 -5.89 -0.47
N ALA A 157 -20.72 -4.56 -0.68
CA ALA A 157 -19.52 -3.73 -0.60
C ALA A 157 -18.91 -3.74 0.81
N GLY A 158 -19.76 -3.66 1.85
CA GLY A 158 -19.32 -3.66 3.24
C GLY A 158 -18.67 -4.99 3.62
N SER A 159 -19.26 -6.10 3.18
CA SER A 159 -18.72 -7.44 3.40
C SER A 159 -17.37 -7.64 2.72
N PHE A 160 -17.22 -7.16 1.48
CA PHE A 160 -15.96 -7.25 0.75
C PHE A 160 -14.87 -6.37 1.33
N ILE A 161 -15.16 -5.10 1.63
CA ILE A 161 -14.20 -4.17 2.23
C ILE A 161 -13.72 -4.70 3.58
N LYS A 162 -14.60 -5.28 4.39
CA LYS A 162 -14.22 -5.91 5.66
C LYS A 162 -13.27 -7.08 5.45
N LEU A 163 -13.55 -7.95 4.47
CA LEU A 163 -12.68 -9.06 4.10
C LEU A 163 -11.31 -8.56 3.61
N CYS A 164 -11.30 -7.56 2.73
CA CYS A 164 -10.07 -6.98 2.21
C CYS A 164 -9.24 -6.29 3.31
N ARG A 165 -9.88 -5.59 4.25
CA ARG A 165 -9.20 -5.01 5.41
C ARG A 165 -8.51 -6.08 6.25
N GLN A 166 -9.25 -7.12 6.63
CA GLN A 166 -8.70 -8.22 7.44
C GLN A 166 -7.51 -8.90 6.76
N GLU A 167 -7.63 -9.14 5.45
CA GLU A 167 -6.53 -9.73 4.68
C GLU A 167 -5.34 -8.77 4.54
N PHE A 168 -5.59 -7.48 4.35
CA PHE A 168 -4.54 -6.47 4.30
C PHE A 168 -3.76 -6.39 5.62
N ASP A 169 -4.46 -6.32 6.76
CA ASP A 169 -3.84 -6.31 8.09
C ASP A 169 -3.01 -7.58 8.33
N ARG A 170 -3.57 -8.75 7.97
CA ARG A 170 -2.85 -10.03 8.02
C ARG A 170 -1.59 -10.02 7.16
N LEU A 171 -1.65 -9.44 5.96
CA LEU A 171 -0.50 -9.34 5.07
C LEU A 171 0.56 -8.36 5.58
N MET A 172 0.17 -7.26 6.23
CA MET A 172 1.09 -6.33 6.91
C MET A 172 1.83 -7.04 8.06
N GLU A 173 1.12 -7.81 8.88
CA GLU A 173 1.70 -8.53 10.03
C GLU A 173 2.64 -9.67 9.62
N THR A 174 2.29 -10.39 8.54
CA THR A 174 3.04 -11.58 8.10
C THR A 174 4.12 -11.28 7.07
N SER A 175 4.20 -10.06 6.54
CA SER A 175 5.21 -9.70 5.56
C SER A 175 6.58 -9.47 6.22
N PRO A 176 7.67 -10.01 5.66
CA PRO A 176 9.02 -9.72 6.13
C PRO A 176 9.39 -8.26 5.86
N SER A 177 10.32 -7.74 6.66
CA SER A 177 10.88 -6.41 6.44
C SER A 177 11.64 -6.33 5.12
N ILE A 178 11.45 -5.23 4.39
CA ILE A 178 12.01 -5.02 3.06
C ILE A 178 13.30 -4.20 3.18
N PRO A 179 14.44 -4.68 2.67
CA PRO A 179 15.69 -3.92 2.72
C PRO A 179 15.60 -2.58 1.96
N ASP A 180 16.13 -1.51 2.55
CA ASP A 180 16.13 -0.15 1.95
C ASP A 180 16.77 -0.10 0.57
N VAL A 181 17.76 -0.97 0.31
CA VAL A 181 18.41 -1.08 -1.01
C VAL A 181 17.38 -1.41 -2.10
N ILE A 182 16.37 -2.21 -1.78
CA ILE A 182 15.32 -2.63 -2.72
C ILE A 182 14.27 -1.53 -2.86
N VAL A 183 13.95 -0.82 -1.79
CA VAL A 183 13.08 0.36 -1.82
C VAL A 183 13.69 1.44 -2.72
N ASN A 184 14.99 1.70 -2.57
CA ASN A 184 15.71 2.63 -3.44
C ASN A 184 15.76 2.14 -4.90
N GLU A 185 15.90 0.83 -5.13
CA GLU A 185 15.81 0.26 -6.48
C GLU A 185 14.42 0.47 -7.08
N PHE A 186 13.35 0.27 -6.30
CA PHE A 186 11.98 0.56 -6.72
C PHE A 186 11.81 2.02 -7.11
N ILE A 187 12.18 2.93 -6.22
CA ILE A 187 12.08 4.38 -6.44
C ILE A 187 12.84 4.77 -7.69
N ASN A 188 14.07 4.28 -7.89
CA ASN A 188 14.87 4.60 -9.07
C ASN A 188 14.30 4.01 -10.36
N LYS A 189 13.72 2.81 -10.30
CA LYS A 189 13.13 2.15 -11.47
C LYS A 189 11.86 2.83 -11.94
N PHE A 190 11.00 3.25 -11.00
CA PHE A 190 9.70 3.81 -11.30
C PHE A 190 9.63 5.34 -11.25
N LYS A 191 10.67 6.03 -10.79
CA LYS A 191 10.81 7.50 -10.96
C LYS A 191 10.82 7.95 -12.43
N GLY A 192 10.96 7.02 -13.38
CA GLY A 192 10.74 7.23 -14.81
C GLY A 192 11.76 8.14 -15.49
N LYS A 193 12.18 7.76 -16.70
CA LYS A 193 12.94 8.64 -17.62
C LYS A 193 12.02 9.37 -18.62
N THR A 194 10.75 8.94 -18.70
CA THR A 194 9.73 9.39 -19.66
C THR A 194 8.51 9.96 -18.92
N GLU A 195 7.85 10.98 -19.49
CA GLU A 195 6.72 11.69 -18.84
C GLU A 195 5.51 10.80 -18.52
N GLU A 196 5.17 9.82 -19.36
CA GLU A 196 4.04 8.90 -19.11
C GLU A 196 4.29 7.95 -17.94
N GLU A 197 5.51 7.42 -17.81
CA GLU A 197 5.89 6.55 -16.68
C GLU A 197 5.90 7.32 -15.37
N GLN A 198 6.32 8.59 -15.42
CA GLN A 198 6.27 9.50 -14.27
C GLN A 198 4.83 9.81 -13.86
N ASN A 199 3.93 10.03 -14.81
CA ASN A 199 2.52 10.30 -14.51
C ASN A 199 1.82 9.08 -13.94
N ASN A 200 2.07 7.89 -14.48
CA ASN A 200 1.54 6.64 -13.91
C ASN A 200 2.11 6.37 -12.51
N PHE A 201 3.39 6.67 -12.27
CA PHE A 201 4.01 6.53 -10.95
C PHE A 201 3.54 7.58 -9.93
N LYS A 202 3.10 8.76 -10.38
CA LYS A 202 2.49 9.80 -9.53
C LYS A 202 1.04 9.48 -9.18
N ASN A 203 0.30 8.87 -10.11
CA ASN A 203 -1.10 8.50 -9.91
C ASN A 203 -1.25 7.27 -9.00
N LEU A 204 -0.25 6.39 -8.96
CA LEU A 204 -0.27 5.19 -8.14
C LEU A 204 -0.03 5.54 -6.65
N LYS A 205 -0.92 5.06 -5.77
CA LYS A 205 -0.73 5.19 -4.31
C LYS A 205 0.35 4.23 -3.83
N LYS A 206 1.39 4.79 -3.22
CA LYS A 206 2.54 4.04 -2.72
C LYS A 206 2.34 3.67 -1.26
N PRO A 207 2.92 2.54 -0.80
CA PRO A 207 2.97 2.26 0.62
C PRO A 207 3.83 3.29 1.36
N ASP A 208 3.55 3.49 2.64
CA ASP A 208 4.27 4.44 3.51
C ASP A 208 5.78 4.21 3.57
N ILE A 209 6.26 2.98 3.31
CA ILE A 209 7.70 2.67 3.22
C ILE A 209 8.39 3.35 2.03
N CYS A 210 7.63 3.79 1.03
CA CYS A 210 8.13 4.37 -0.21
C CYS A 210 7.88 5.89 -0.33
N ASP A 211 7.09 6.51 0.55
CA ASP A 211 6.66 7.91 0.43
C ASP A 211 6.75 8.67 1.78
N THR A 212 6.53 9.98 1.75
CA THR A 212 6.55 10.84 2.94
C THR A 212 5.23 10.72 3.71
N ILE A 213 5.29 10.70 5.04
CA ILE A 213 4.11 10.62 5.92
C ILE A 213 3.23 11.86 5.69
N THR A 214 2.09 11.68 5.02
CA THR A 214 1.07 12.73 4.82
C THR A 214 0.00 12.68 5.91
N SER A 215 -0.59 13.82 6.25
CA SER A 215 -1.65 13.87 7.26
C SER A 215 -2.93 13.20 6.78
N VAL A 216 -3.50 12.31 7.59
CA VAL A 216 -4.80 11.65 7.33
C VAL A 216 -5.93 12.69 7.18
N ASN A 217 -5.75 13.90 7.70
CA ASN A 217 -6.72 14.98 7.53
C ASN A 217 -6.90 15.41 6.06
N GLU A 218 -5.91 15.17 5.20
CA GLU A 218 -5.99 15.48 3.77
C GLU A 218 -6.86 14.49 3.01
N THR A 219 -6.89 13.22 3.43
CA THR A 219 -7.62 12.12 2.77
C THR A 219 -8.94 11.78 3.45
N ARG A 220 -9.18 12.25 4.68
CA ARG A 220 -10.42 12.03 5.42
C ARG A 220 -11.63 12.62 4.67
N HIS A 221 -12.71 11.86 4.62
CA HIS A 221 -14.01 12.34 4.17
C HIS A 221 -14.49 13.53 5.01
N LYS A 222 -14.67 14.69 4.37
CA LYS A 222 -15.03 15.97 5.02
C LYS A 222 -16.53 16.10 5.22
N TRP A 223 -17.15 15.09 5.81
CA TRP A 223 -18.61 15.06 6.03
C TRP A 223 -19.10 16.27 6.84
N PHE A 224 -18.27 16.80 7.72
CA PHE A 224 -18.57 17.96 8.57
C PHE A 224 -18.72 19.28 7.78
N LEU A 225 -18.25 19.37 6.54
CA LEU A 225 -18.48 20.55 5.69
C LEU A 225 -19.86 20.56 5.05
N ASN A 226 -20.55 19.42 5.02
CA ASN A 226 -21.88 19.31 4.42
C ASN A 226 -22.98 19.76 5.38
N ASP A 227 -22.77 19.63 6.70
CA ASP A 227 -23.73 20.07 7.73
C ASP A 227 -23.88 21.62 7.76
N ASP A 228 -22.85 22.36 7.35
CA ASP A 228 -22.88 23.84 7.25
C ASP A 228 -23.65 24.33 6.00
N ILE A 229 -23.91 23.44 5.04
CA ILE A 229 -24.66 23.77 3.81
C ILE A 229 -26.16 23.49 4.02
N GLU A 230 -26.53 22.42 4.73
CA GLU A 230 -27.94 22.11 5.05
C GLU A 230 -28.54 23.08 6.08
N SER A 231 -27.74 23.70 6.95
CA SER A 231 -28.21 24.74 7.88
C SER A 231 -28.39 26.13 7.23
N ASN A 232 -27.87 26.35 6.02
CA ASN A 232 -28.04 27.60 5.27
C ASN A 232 -29.14 27.55 4.20
N SER A 233 -29.72 26.38 3.90
CA SER A 233 -30.81 26.29 2.92
C SER A 233 -32.14 26.90 3.40
N ASP A 234 -32.33 27.09 4.71
CA ASP A 234 -33.55 27.68 5.28
C ASP A 234 -33.52 29.21 5.42
N ILE A 235 -32.41 29.88 5.06
CA ILE A 235 -32.29 31.36 5.09
C ILE A 235 -32.28 31.97 3.67
N SER A 236 -32.19 31.16 2.62
CA SER A 236 -32.03 31.64 1.24
C SER A 236 -33.29 32.17 0.53
N SER A 237 -34.44 32.29 1.22
CA SER A 237 -35.68 32.81 0.61
C SER A 237 -35.93 34.32 0.81
N GLN A 238 -35.05 35.07 1.50
CA GLN A 238 -35.23 36.52 1.67
C GLN A 238 -34.12 37.42 1.09
N ASP A 239 -32.97 36.86 0.68
CA ASP A 239 -31.83 37.67 0.21
C ASP A 239 -31.74 37.83 -1.32
N THR A 240 -32.64 37.21 -2.09
CA THR A 240 -32.62 37.26 -3.56
C THR A 240 -33.16 38.57 -4.15
N ILE A 241 -33.70 39.51 -3.35
CA ILE A 241 -34.22 40.79 -3.86
C ILE A 241 -33.17 41.93 -3.76
N ASN A 242 -32.15 41.83 -2.92
CA ASN A 242 -31.26 42.96 -2.63
C ASN A 242 -29.95 42.99 -3.43
N ASN A 243 -29.57 41.92 -4.13
CA ASN A 243 -28.27 41.84 -4.83
C ASN A 243 -28.30 42.21 -6.32
N ASP A 244 -29.47 42.53 -6.87
CA ASP A 244 -29.60 42.97 -8.28
C ASP A 244 -29.32 44.47 -8.48
N PHE A 245 -29.24 45.27 -7.42
CA PHE A 245 -28.96 46.72 -7.53
C PHE A 245 -27.47 47.11 -7.59
N GLU A 246 -26.54 46.19 -7.29
CA GLU A 246 -25.11 46.53 -7.16
C GLU A 246 -24.25 46.18 -8.39
N LYS A 247 -24.80 45.45 -9.37
CA LYS A 247 -24.04 44.98 -10.54
C LYS A 247 -23.97 45.98 -11.70
N ASP A 248 -24.90 46.93 -11.79
CA ASP A 248 -24.95 47.90 -12.89
C ASP A 248 -24.01 49.10 -12.72
N ASN A 249 -23.46 49.34 -11.52
CA ASN A 249 -22.65 50.53 -11.25
C ASN A 249 -21.13 50.37 -11.43
N LYS A 250 -20.63 49.18 -11.80
CA LYS A 250 -19.19 48.93 -12.01
C LYS A 250 -18.74 48.78 -13.46
N LEU A 251 -19.65 48.88 -14.45
CA LEU A 251 -19.34 48.67 -15.86
C LEU A 251 -19.05 49.97 -16.66
N SER A 252 -18.95 51.15 -16.02
CA SER A 252 -18.82 52.45 -16.71
C SER A 252 -17.46 53.18 -16.57
N LEU A 253 -16.45 52.61 -15.89
CA LEU A 253 -15.19 53.34 -15.62
C LEU A 253 -13.92 52.86 -16.35
N THR A 254 -14.02 52.01 -17.38
CA THR A 254 -12.83 51.52 -18.10
C THR A 254 -12.91 51.67 -19.62
N LYS A 255 -13.26 52.86 -20.13
CA LYS A 255 -12.99 53.24 -21.54
C LYS A 255 -12.71 54.74 -21.68
N ILE A 256 -11.47 55.16 -21.41
CA ILE A 256 -10.97 56.45 -21.94
C ILE A 256 -10.12 56.12 -23.19
N PRO A 257 -10.52 56.57 -24.39
CA PRO A 257 -9.76 56.31 -25.61
C PRO A 257 -8.42 57.06 -25.63
N LEU A 258 -7.37 56.36 -26.06
CA LEU A 258 -5.96 56.78 -26.14
C LEU A 258 -5.69 58.12 -26.85
N ASN A 259 -6.66 58.65 -27.61
CA ASN A 259 -6.53 59.93 -28.31
C ASN A 259 -6.70 61.16 -27.40
N ILE A 260 -7.21 61.00 -26.17
CA ILE A 260 -7.36 62.11 -25.19
C ILE A 260 -6.06 62.32 -24.39
N LEU A 261 -5.30 61.25 -24.11
CA LEU A 261 -4.00 61.34 -23.42
C LEU A 261 -2.92 62.05 -24.26
N LYS A 262 -3.00 61.99 -25.60
CA LYS A 262 -2.04 62.66 -26.48
C LYS A 262 -2.22 64.19 -26.50
N ARG A 263 -3.48 64.66 -26.39
CA ARG A 263 -3.82 66.10 -26.32
C ARG A 263 -3.43 66.77 -25.01
N ILE A 264 -3.42 66.03 -23.90
CA ILE A 264 -3.04 66.56 -22.58
C ILE A 264 -1.50 66.71 -22.46
N LYS A 265 -0.73 65.91 -23.20
CA LYS A 265 0.74 66.00 -23.20
C LYS A 265 1.28 67.14 -24.07
N GLU A 266 0.55 67.53 -25.12
CA GLU A 266 0.93 68.65 -26.01
C GLU A 266 0.56 70.02 -25.44
N SER A 267 -0.49 70.13 -24.60
CA SER A 267 -0.86 71.39 -23.93
C SER A 267 -0.02 71.71 -22.68
N GLY A 268 0.77 70.75 -22.17
CA GLY A 268 1.62 70.94 -20.98
C GLY A 268 3.02 71.50 -21.25
N ASN A 269 3.47 71.61 -22.52
CA ASN A 269 4.84 72.01 -22.86
C ASN A 269 4.96 73.44 -23.44
N SER A 270 3.92 74.27 -23.28
CA SER A 270 3.90 75.69 -23.70
C SER A 270 3.72 76.68 -22.53
N MET A 271 3.86 76.23 -21.28
CA MET A 271 3.76 77.09 -20.09
C MET A 271 5.00 77.01 -19.18
N PHE A 272 6.16 76.69 -19.75
CA PHE A 272 7.49 77.00 -19.20
C PHE A 272 8.50 77.17 -20.35
N SER A 273 8.31 78.23 -21.15
CA SER A 273 9.36 79.14 -21.61
C SER A 273 8.74 80.50 -21.92
#